data_AF-A0AA47M8A7-F1
#
_entry.id   AF-A0AA47M8A7-F1
#
_cell.length_a   1.000
_cell.length_b   1.000
_cell.length_c   1.000
_cell.angle_alpha   90.00
_cell.angle_beta   90.00
_cell.angle_gamma   90.00
#
_symmetry.space_group_name_H-M   'P 1'
#
loop_
_entity.id
_entity.type
_entity.pdbx_description
1 polymer ?
#
loop_
_entity_poly.entity_id
_entity_poly.type
_entity_poly.pdbx_seq_one_letter_code
_entity_poly.pdbx_strand_id
1 'polypeptide(L)' 'MEEAHESKLKKYQALIFESQQNGWKAWNLPVDVGCRGFTSQSLWRALGLLGIEGPAGSGR' A
#
# COMPACT_ATOMS: atom_id res chain seq x y z
N MET A 1 -10.94 11.34 11.11
CA MET A 1 -10.31 10.20 10.41
C MET A 1 -9.28 10.66 9.37
N GLU A 2 -9.51 11.81 8.75
CA GLU A 2 -8.65 12.39 7.69
C GLU A 2 -7.31 12.93 8.22
N GLU A 3 -7.27 13.59 9.38
CA GLU A 3 -6.02 14.16 9.94
C GLU A 3 -4.94 13.12 10.29
N ALA A 4 -5.35 11.94 10.76
CA ALA A 4 -4.43 10.85 11.07
C ALA A 4 -3.85 10.21 9.79
N HIS A 5 -4.59 10.26 8.69
CA HIS A 5 -4.15 9.77 7.38
C HIS A 5 -3.07 10.69 6.80
N GLU A 6 -3.27 12.01 6.86
CA GLU A 6 -2.29 12.98 6.37
C GLU A 6 -0.98 12.99 7.17
N SER A 7 -1.08 12.84 8.50
CA SER A 7 0.11 12.76 9.35
C SER A 7 0.95 11.50 9.09
N LYS A 8 0.30 10.36 8.83
CA LYS A 8 0.99 9.12 8.46
C LYS A 8 1.63 9.22 7.08
N LEU A 9 0.99 9.91 6.14
CA LEU A 9 1.55 10.18 4.82
C LEU A 9 2.84 10.99 4.91
N LYS A 10 2.82 12.11 5.62
CA LYS A 10 4.00 12.97 5.82
C LYS A 10 5.14 12.25 6.53
N LYS A 11 4.85 11.38 7.51
CA LYS A 11 5.87 10.64 8.26
C LYS A 11 6.74 9.75 7.36
N TYR A 12 6.15 9.13 6.34
CA TYR A 12 6.87 8.19 5.45
C TYR A 12 7.39 8.83 4.17
N GLN A 13 7.10 10.12 3.90
CA GLN A 13 7.60 10.81 2.71
C GLN A 13 9.13 10.86 2.65
N ALA A 14 9.79 11.14 3.78
CA ALA A 14 11.26 11.13 3.84
C ALA A 14 11.84 9.74 3.52
N LEU A 15 11.22 8.69 4.06
CA LEU A 15 11.65 7.30 3.82
C LEU A 15 11.48 6.90 2.34
N ILE A 16 10.37 7.31 1.72
CA ILE A 16 10.15 7.09 0.28
C ILE A 16 11.22 7.82 -0.53
N PHE A 17 11.51 9.07 -0.18
CA PHE A 17 12.52 9.87 -0.88
C PHE A 17 13.91 9.22 -0.78
N GLU A 18 14.35 8.83 0.41
CA GLU A 18 15.62 8.10 0.61
C GLU A 18 15.65 6.78 -0.15
N SER A 19 14.56 6.01 -0.11
CA SER A 19 14.44 4.76 -0.86
C SER A 19 14.59 4.99 -2.38
N GLN A 20 13.98 6.05 -2.91
CA GLN A 20 14.08 6.43 -4.32
C GLN A 20 15.48 6.93 -4.69
N GLN A 21 16.15 7.69 -3.82
CA GLN A 21 17.55 8.09 -4.01
C GLN A 21 18.49 6.87 -4.07
N ASN A 22 18.18 5.83 -3.30
CA ASN A 22 18.90 4.57 -3.33
C ASN A 22 18.53 3.68 -4.54
N GLY A 23 17.71 4.16 -5.47
CA GLY A 23 17.31 3.46 -6.71
C GLY A 23 16.13 2.49 -6.54
N TRP A 24 15.48 2.47 -5.39
CA TRP A 24 14.33 1.59 -5.14
C TRP A 24 13.03 2.26 -5.54
N LYS A 25 12.08 1.48 -6.07
CA LYS A 25 10.71 1.96 -6.29
C LYS A 25 9.90 1.79 -4.99
N ALA A 26 9.55 2.90 -4.36
CA ALA A 26 8.79 2.93 -3.12
C ALA A 26 7.51 3.75 -3.28
N TRP A 27 6.42 3.26 -2.68
CA TRP A 27 5.11 3.89 -2.64
C TRP A 27 4.52 3.78 -1.23
N ASN A 28 3.78 4.80 -0.80
CA ASN A 28 3.02 4.76 0.44
C ASN A 28 1.54 4.64 0.09
N LEU A 29 0.96 3.48 0.36
CA LEU A 29 -0.41 3.14 0.02
C LEU A 29 -1.21 2.88 1.30
N PRO A 30 -2.36 3.54 1.49
CA PRO A 30 -3.24 3.21 2.60
C PRO A 30 -3.86 1.83 2.36
N VAL A 31 -3.58 0.89 3.26
CA VAL A 31 -4.21 -0.44 3.26
C VAL A 31 -5.10 -0.54 4.50
N ASP A 32 -6.40 -0.66 4.26
CA ASP A 32 -7.35 -0.90 5.34
C ASP A 32 -7.34 -2.38 5.73
N VAL A 33 -7.06 -2.61 7.00
CA VAL A 33 -7.09 -3.93 7.62
C VAL A 33 -8.28 -3.98 8.56
N GLY A 34 -9.24 -4.85 8.26
CA GLY A 34 -10.42 -5.07 9.08
C GLY A 34 -10.09 -5.70 10.44
N CYS A 35 -11.09 -5.78 11.32
CA CYS A 35 -10.98 -6.16 12.74
C CYS A 35 -10.34 -7.54 13.04
N ARG A 36 -10.03 -8.35 12.02
CA ARG A 36 -9.37 -9.67 12.15
C ARG A 36 -8.19 -9.87 11.20
N GLY A 37 -7.58 -8.79 10.69
CA GLY A 37 -6.51 -8.92 9.71
C GLY A 37 -7.00 -9.14 8.27
N PHE A 38 -8.32 -9.16 8.03
CA PHE A 38 -8.85 -9.20 6.67
C PHE A 38 -8.56 -7.89 5.96
N THR A 39 -7.72 -7.96 4.96
CA THR A 39 -7.33 -6.82 4.14
C THR A 39 -8.46 -6.49 3.17
N SER A 40 -8.83 -5.22 3.09
CA SER A 40 -9.88 -4.76 2.17
C SER A 40 -9.39 -4.76 0.70
N GLN A 41 -10.26 -4.38 -0.24
CA GLN A 41 -9.88 -4.17 -1.65
C GLN A 41 -8.69 -3.21 -1.83
N SER A 42 -8.39 -2.37 -0.84
CA SER A 42 -7.20 -1.52 -0.82
C SER A 42 -5.89 -2.31 -0.94
N LEU A 43 -5.80 -3.51 -0.32
CA LEU A 43 -4.60 -4.36 -0.47
C LEU A 43 -4.46 -4.87 -1.90
N TRP A 44 -5.55 -5.30 -2.53
CA TRP A 44 -5.51 -5.78 -3.91
C TRP A 44 -5.01 -4.70 -4.87
N ARG A 45 -5.42 -3.43 -4.66
CA ARG A 45 -4.87 -2.29 -5.40
C ARG A 45 -3.38 -2.08 -5.14
N ALA A 46 -2.93 -2.24 -3.90
CA ALA A 46 -1.52 -2.14 -3.56
C ALA A 46 -0.67 -3.26 -4.16
N LEU A 47 -1.17 -4.48 -4.15
CA LEU A 47 -0.52 -5.63 -4.77
C LEU A 47 -0.44 -5.46 -6.30
N GLY A 48 -1.49 -4.97 -6.94
CA GLY A 48 -1.48 -4.66 -8.38
C GLY A 48 -0.43 -3.62 -8.76
N LEU A 49 -0.23 -2.58 -7.94
CA LEU A 49 0.85 -1.60 -8.16
C LEU A 49 2.25 -2.19 -8.03
N LEU A 50 2.40 -3.23 -7.22
CA LEU A 50 3.64 -4.01 -7.10
C LEU A 50 3.79 -5.06 -8.20
N GLY A 51 2.81 -5.19 -9.12
CA GLY A 51 2.78 -6.24 -10.15
C GLY A 51 2.45 -7.63 -9.61
N ILE A 52 1.96 -7.71 -8.37
CA ILE A 52 1.53 -8.95 -7.75
C ILE A 52 0.05 -9.15 -8.08
N GLU A 53 -0.20 -9.91 -9.13
CA GLU A 53 -1.53 -10.40 -9.44
C GLU A 53 -1.76 -11.72 -8.69
N GLY A 54 -2.92 -11.85 -8.05
CA GLY A 54 -3.35 -13.14 -7.52
C GLY A 54 -3.44 -14.16 -8.66
N PRO A 55 -3.40 -15.48 -8.38
CA PRO A 55 -3.50 -16.50 -9.42
C PRO A 55 -4.71 -16.22 -10.31
N ALA A 56 -4.44 -15.95 -11.59
CA ALA A 56 -5.46 -15.82 -12.61
C ALA A 56 -6.18 -17.18 -12.73
N GLY A 57 -7.35 -17.29 -12.10
CA GLY A 57 -8.22 -18.46 -12.24
C GLY A 57 -8.62 -19.13 -10.92
N SER A 58 -9.69 -18.62 -10.34
CA SER A 58 -10.85 -19.49 -10.08
C SER A 58 -12.08 -18.62 -10.20
N GLY A 59 -12.63 -18.55 -11.41
CA GLY A 59 -13.98 -18.04 -11.61
C GLY A 59 -14.98 -18.85 -10.78
N ARG A 60 -15.77 -18.14 -9.99
CA ARG A 60 -17.23 -18.24 -9.90
C ARG A 60 -17.74 -17.24 -8.87
#